data_AF-A0A9P0MEG6-F1
#
_entry.id   AF-A0A9P0MEG6-F1
#
_cell.length_a   1.000
_cell.length_b   1.000
_cell.length_c   1.000
_cell.angle_alpha   90.00
_cell.angle_beta   90.00
_cell.angle_gamma   90.00
#
_symmetry.space_group_name_H-M   'P 1'
#
loop_
_entity.id
_entity.type
_entity.pdbx_description
1 polymer ?
#
loop_
_entity_poly.entity_id
_entity_poly.type
_entity_poly.pdbx_seq_one_letter_code
_entity_poly.pdbx_strand_id
1 'polypeptide(L)'
;MSNSSVLLEARPFRPFRSSEEYLYAMKEDLAEWLHTMYPHLQIQVDNFMEKLETGVALCEHANAVRAQAHEYVAKKQAKKVMTRSVTGSLAIAQDLHRIPEVKYFNTAKPGTFFARDNVSNFINWCRNALKIIECLLFESDDLIMRKNEKHVILCLLEVARRGAKFGMLAPMLVQMERQIDREIAADQKKNGLIYNENTENQTKFDGDSDSELEDEETVLMYGPVPQIVTNDLKCLDDMVRYSWEPPKKIFNK
;
A
#
# COMPACT_ATOMS: atom_id res chain seq x y z
N MET A 1 -16.52 13.73 31.20
CA MET A 1 -15.31 13.24 30.51
C MET A 1 -15.55 13.47 29.03
N SER A 2 -14.99 14.54 28.51
CA SER A 2 -15.25 15.03 27.15
C SER A 2 -14.40 14.24 26.15
N ASN A 3 -15.05 13.59 25.19
CA ASN A 3 -14.40 12.92 24.07
C ASN A 3 -13.76 13.97 23.16
N SER A 4 -12.42 13.99 23.10
CA SER A 4 -11.68 14.77 22.11
C SER A 4 -11.56 13.94 20.83
N SER A 5 -12.54 14.09 19.93
CA SER A 5 -12.40 13.69 18.54
C SER A 5 -11.38 14.60 17.87
N VAL A 6 -10.18 14.09 17.61
CA VAL A 6 -9.18 14.78 16.78
C VAL A 6 -9.70 14.75 15.34
N LEU A 7 -10.30 15.86 14.91
CA LEU A 7 -10.54 16.12 13.49
C LEU A 7 -9.17 16.20 12.83
N LEU A 8 -8.80 15.17 12.06
CA LEU A 8 -7.71 15.24 11.10
C LEU A 8 -8.10 16.27 10.05
N GLU A 9 -7.76 17.53 10.28
CA GLU A 9 -7.94 18.59 9.31
C GLU A 9 -7.07 18.23 8.09
N ALA A 10 -7.72 18.01 6.95
CA ALA A 10 -7.05 17.68 5.71
C ALA A 10 -6.09 18.81 5.35
N ARG A 11 -4.80 18.61 5.64
CA ARG A 11 -3.77 19.55 5.19
C ARG A 11 -3.84 19.59 3.67
N PRO A 12 -3.95 20.78 3.05
CA PRO A 12 -4.00 20.89 1.60
C PRO A 12 -2.75 20.24 1.01
N PHE A 13 -2.96 19.39 0.00
CA PHE A 13 -1.90 18.68 -0.71
C PHE A 13 -0.85 19.69 -1.19
N ARG A 14 0.35 19.64 -0.59
CA ARG A 14 1.50 20.36 -1.09
C ARG A 14 2.37 19.36 -1.86
N PRO A 15 2.53 19.54 -3.18
CA PRO A 15 3.45 18.71 -3.92
C PRO A 15 4.86 18.88 -3.35
N PHE A 16 5.59 17.77 -3.23
CA PHE A 16 7.00 17.77 -2.86
C PHE A 16 7.80 18.60 -3.85
N ARG A 17 8.73 19.40 -3.33
CA ARG A 17 9.54 20.31 -4.13
C ARG A 17 10.70 19.59 -4.81
N SER A 18 11.07 18.41 -4.33
CA SER A 18 12.10 17.56 -4.91
C SER A 18 11.86 16.07 -4.62
N SER A 19 12.52 15.22 -5.41
CA SER A 19 12.56 13.77 -5.17
C SER A 19 13.23 13.40 -3.83
N GLU A 20 14.10 14.26 -3.32
CA GLU A 20 14.79 14.07 -2.03
C GLU A 20 13.86 14.33 -0.84
N GLU A 21 13.03 15.37 -0.91
CA GLU A 21 12.01 15.66 0.11
C GLU A 21 10.99 14.52 0.19
N TYR A 22 10.58 13.99 -0.98
CA TYR A 22 9.71 12.81 -1.05
C TYR A 22 10.36 11.58 -0.41
N LEU A 23 11.63 11.31 -0.75
CA LEU A 23 12.35 10.18 -0.19
C LEU A 23 12.53 10.30 1.33
N TYR A 24 12.77 11.51 1.83
CA TYR A 24 12.86 11.79 3.25
C TYR A 24 11.53 11.49 3.96
N ALA A 25 10.40 11.92 3.40
CA ALA A 25 9.08 11.62 3.96
C ALA A 25 8.79 10.10 4.02
N MET A 26 9.18 9.36 2.98
CA MET A 26 9.08 7.89 2.99
C MET A 26 9.98 7.26 4.07
N LYS A 27 11.19 7.80 4.27
CA LYS A 27 12.09 7.34 5.33
C LYS A 27 11.54 7.63 6.72
N GLU A 28 10.97 8.81 6.92
CA GLU A 28 10.35 9.22 8.19
C GLU A 28 9.20 8.27 8.56
N ASP A 29 8.31 7.99 7.62
CA ASP A 29 7.18 7.07 7.81
C ASP A 29 7.64 5.63 8.14
N LEU A 30 8.68 5.13 7.45
CA LEU A 30 9.28 3.84 7.77
C LEU A 30 9.97 3.83 9.15
N ALA A 31 10.61 4.93 9.54
CA ALA A 31 11.27 5.04 10.84
C ALA A 31 10.25 5.00 11.97
N GLU A 32 9.15 5.77 11.86
CA GLU A 32 8.05 5.77 12.82
C GLU A 32 7.38 4.39 12.91
N TRP A 33 7.16 3.74 11.76
CA TRP A 33 6.60 2.39 11.70
C TRP A 33 7.48 1.35 12.41
N LEU A 34 8.78 1.30 12.09
CA LEU A 34 9.71 0.38 12.74
C LEU A 34 9.90 0.70 14.23
N HIS A 35 9.87 1.98 14.62
CA HIS A 35 9.89 2.38 16.01
C HIS A 35 8.67 1.84 16.78
N THR A 36 7.49 1.94 16.18
CA THR A 36 6.24 1.42 16.76
C THR A 36 6.29 -0.10 16.94
N MET A 37 6.83 -0.82 15.95
CA MET A 37 6.96 -2.27 15.98
C MET A 37 8.08 -2.76 16.93
N TYR A 38 9.19 -2.03 17.00
CA TYR A 38 10.38 -2.38 17.75
C TYR A 38 10.90 -1.20 18.60
N PRO A 39 10.17 -0.81 19.67
CA PRO A 39 10.53 0.37 20.47
C PRO A 39 11.93 0.29 21.09
N HIS A 40 12.40 -0.93 21.35
CA HIS A 40 13.70 -1.21 21.93
C HIS A 40 14.88 -0.84 21.00
N LEU A 41 14.65 -0.73 19.68
CA LEU A 41 15.70 -0.35 18.72
C LEU A 41 15.92 1.16 18.64
N GLN A 42 14.94 1.96 19.10
CA GLN A 42 14.97 3.42 19.09
C GLN A 42 15.30 3.98 17.69
N ILE A 43 14.65 3.42 16.67
CA ILE A 43 14.77 3.87 15.29
C ILE A 43 14.12 5.25 15.17
N GLN A 44 14.80 6.15 14.48
CA GLN A 44 14.40 7.52 14.15
C GLN A 44 14.88 7.85 12.74
N VAL A 45 14.32 8.90 12.12
CA VAL A 45 14.63 9.25 10.72
C VAL A 45 16.11 9.58 10.47
N ASP A 46 16.79 10.14 11.48
CA ASP A 46 18.20 10.54 11.46
C ASP A 46 19.15 9.34 11.62
N ASN A 47 18.79 8.36 12.44
CA ASN A 47 19.58 7.15 12.69
C ASN A 47 19.10 5.92 11.91
N PHE A 48 18.09 6.08 11.04
CA PHE A 48 17.39 4.97 10.37
C PHE A 48 18.34 3.97 9.73
N MET A 49 19.29 4.46 8.93
CA MET A 49 20.23 3.60 8.22
C MET A 49 21.26 2.96 9.16
N GLU A 50 21.65 3.65 10.24
CA GLU A 50 22.60 3.15 11.24
C GLU A 50 21.99 1.97 12.00
N LYS A 51 20.73 2.09 12.41
CA LYS A 51 20.03 1.03 13.14
C LYS A 51 19.80 -0.23 12.30
N LEU A 52 19.74 -0.10 10.97
CA LEU A 52 19.52 -1.21 10.06
C LEU A 52 20.81 -1.86 9.54
N GLU A 53 21.97 -1.19 9.62
CA GLU A 53 23.19 -1.59 8.90
C GLU A 53 23.81 -2.92 9.37
N THR A 54 23.45 -3.40 10.55
CA THR A 54 23.84 -4.74 11.04
C THR A 54 23.02 -5.88 10.43
N GLY A 55 21.91 -5.55 9.75
CA GLY A 55 20.92 -6.49 9.22
C GLY A 55 20.10 -7.23 10.29
N VAL A 56 20.36 -7.01 11.58
CA VAL A 56 19.68 -7.72 12.68
C VAL A 56 18.19 -7.37 12.70
N ALA A 57 17.86 -6.09 12.74
CA ALA A 57 16.47 -5.60 12.74
C ALA A 57 15.69 -6.06 11.50
N LEU A 58 16.37 -6.14 10.34
CA LEU A 58 15.77 -6.62 9.10
C LEU A 58 15.39 -8.10 9.18
N CYS A 59 16.30 -8.94 9.67
CA CYS A 59 16.05 -10.37 9.83
C CYS A 59 15.02 -10.65 10.94
N GLU A 60 15.05 -9.88 12.03
CA GLU A 60 14.00 -9.92 13.07
C GLU A 60 12.64 -9.60 12.46
N HIS A 61 12.55 -8.55 11.64
CA HIS A 61 11.32 -8.17 10.97
C HIS A 61 10.82 -9.23 9.99
N ALA A 62 11.69 -9.82 9.16
CA ALA A 62 11.33 -10.92 8.28
C ALA A 62 10.71 -12.10 9.04
N ASN A 63 11.28 -12.46 10.20
CA ASN A 63 10.75 -13.52 11.03
C ASN A 63 9.42 -13.14 11.70
N ALA A 64 9.22 -11.88 12.07
CA ALA A 64 7.94 -11.38 12.56
C ALA A 64 6.84 -11.45 11.47
N VAL A 65 7.15 -11.08 10.22
CA VAL A 65 6.22 -11.21 9.07
C VAL A 65 5.81 -12.67 8.87
N ARG A 66 6.77 -13.60 8.92
CA ARG A 66 6.50 -15.03 8.84
C ARG A 66 5.59 -15.49 9.98
N ALA A 67 5.89 -15.11 11.22
CA ALA A 67 5.07 -15.49 12.38
C ALA A 67 3.63 -14.97 12.25
N GLN A 68 3.45 -13.73 11.78
CA GLN A 68 2.12 -13.17 11.52
C GLN A 68 1.37 -13.96 10.44
N ALA A 69 2.04 -14.34 9.35
CA ALA A 69 1.42 -15.14 8.30
C ALA A 69 0.99 -16.52 8.79
N HIS A 70 1.76 -17.16 9.69
CA HIS A 70 1.34 -18.40 10.33
C HIS A 70 0.05 -18.21 11.15
N GLU A 71 -0.01 -17.16 11.96
CA GLU A 71 -1.18 -16.85 12.77
C GLU A 71 -2.41 -16.54 11.89
N TYR A 72 -2.21 -15.82 10.78
CA TYR A 72 -3.24 -15.53 9.79
C TYR A 72 -3.85 -16.82 9.20
N VAL A 73 -3.01 -17.77 8.78
CA VAL A 73 -3.45 -19.08 8.27
C VAL A 73 -4.23 -19.85 9.34
N ALA A 74 -3.71 -19.91 10.57
CA ALA A 74 -4.36 -20.63 11.66
C ALA A 74 -5.75 -20.05 12.00
N LYS A 75 -5.89 -18.72 12.05
CA LYS A 75 -7.16 -18.03 12.27
C LYS A 75 -8.18 -18.34 11.17
N LYS A 76 -7.77 -18.35 9.91
CA LYS A 76 -8.65 -18.68 8.77
C LYS A 76 -9.11 -20.13 8.78
N GLN A 77 -8.22 -21.06 9.12
CA GLN A 77 -8.56 -22.48 9.24
C GLN A 77 -9.52 -22.73 10.41
N ALA A 78 -9.30 -22.09 11.57
CA ALA A 78 -10.14 -22.23 12.76
C ALA A 78 -11.58 -21.72 12.55
N LYS A 79 -11.75 -20.63 11.78
CA LYS A 79 -13.07 -20.07 11.45
C LYS A 79 -13.89 -20.94 10.49
N LYS A 80 -13.39 -22.11 10.02
CA LYS A 80 -14.04 -22.96 9.00
C LYS A 80 -14.60 -22.15 7.83
N VAL A 81 -13.92 -21.09 7.41
CA VAL A 81 -14.33 -20.29 6.26
C VAL A 81 -14.22 -21.20 5.04
N MET A 82 -15.35 -21.78 4.65
CA MET A 82 -15.52 -22.73 3.57
C MET A 82 -15.72 -21.98 2.24
N THR A 83 -15.02 -20.87 2.05
CA THR A 83 -15.05 -20.16 0.77
C THR A 83 -14.18 -20.95 -0.20
N ARG A 84 -14.81 -21.51 -1.25
CA ARG A 84 -14.13 -22.27 -2.33
C ARG A 84 -13.08 -21.44 -3.10
N SER A 85 -12.99 -20.15 -2.82
CA SER A 85 -11.94 -19.26 -3.31
C SER A 85 -10.91 -19.04 -2.20
N VAL A 86 -9.70 -19.55 -2.40
CA VAL A 86 -8.53 -19.16 -1.61
C VAL A 86 -8.22 -17.73 -2.01
N THR A 87 -8.58 -16.74 -1.18
CA THR A 87 -8.15 -15.35 -1.37
C THR A 87 -6.64 -15.33 -1.57
N GLY A 88 -6.12 -14.51 -2.50
CA GLY A 88 -4.69 -14.48 -2.84
C GLY A 88 -3.77 -14.37 -1.62
N SER A 89 -4.17 -13.61 -0.60
CA SER A 89 -3.45 -13.46 0.68
C SER A 89 -3.32 -14.78 1.46
N LEU A 90 -4.31 -15.69 1.42
CA LEU A 90 -4.24 -16.99 2.10
C LEU A 90 -3.25 -17.93 1.43
N ALA A 91 -3.20 -17.94 0.09
CA ALA A 91 -2.21 -18.73 -0.65
C ALA A 91 -0.78 -18.27 -0.32
N ILE A 92 -0.54 -16.95 -0.37
CA ILE A 92 0.78 -16.38 -0.04
C ILE A 92 1.16 -16.70 1.41
N ALA A 93 0.22 -16.61 2.35
CA ALA A 93 0.50 -16.92 3.76
C ALA A 93 0.83 -18.41 3.97
N GLN A 94 0.17 -19.32 3.25
CA GLN A 94 0.46 -20.76 3.28
C GLN A 94 1.83 -21.08 2.67
N ASP A 95 2.24 -20.39 1.62
CA ASP A 95 3.58 -20.55 1.05
C ASP A 95 4.65 -20.05 2.02
N LEU A 96 4.42 -18.89 2.64
CA LEU A 96 5.31 -18.34 3.67
C LEU A 96 5.43 -19.27 4.89
N HIS A 97 4.36 -19.99 5.21
CA HIS A 97 4.35 -20.98 6.30
C HIS A 97 5.38 -22.10 6.13
N ARG A 98 5.69 -22.46 4.88
CA ARG A 98 6.64 -23.53 4.54
C ARG A 98 8.09 -23.07 4.54
N ILE A 99 8.32 -21.76 4.60
CA ILE A 99 9.66 -21.18 4.51
C ILE A 99 10.27 -21.15 5.92
N PRO A 100 11.51 -21.62 6.08
CA PRO A 100 12.19 -21.58 7.37
C PRO A 100 12.49 -20.14 7.79
N GLU A 101 12.73 -19.96 9.09
CA GLU A 101 13.15 -18.67 9.63
C GLU A 101 14.46 -18.20 9.01
N VAL A 102 14.55 -16.89 8.81
CA VAL A 102 15.78 -16.22 8.40
C VAL A 102 16.78 -16.36 9.54
N LYS A 103 17.87 -17.07 9.27
CA LYS A 103 19.00 -17.18 10.20
C LYS A 103 19.86 -15.93 10.10
N TYR A 104 20.29 -15.41 11.25
CA TYR A 104 21.13 -14.24 11.32
C TYR A 104 21.97 -14.25 12.59
N PHE A 105 23.09 -13.52 12.57
CA PHE A 105 23.97 -13.33 13.71
C PHE A 105 23.55 -12.08 14.49
N ASN A 106 22.91 -12.27 15.64
CA ASN A 106 22.30 -11.20 16.45
C ASN A 106 23.30 -10.24 17.11
N THR A 107 24.58 -10.61 17.20
CA THR A 107 25.64 -9.75 17.77
C THR A 107 26.55 -9.16 16.70
N ALA A 108 26.13 -9.19 15.42
CA ALA A 108 26.83 -8.56 14.32
C ALA A 108 27.11 -7.09 14.61
N LYS A 109 28.31 -6.64 14.23
CA LYS A 109 28.73 -5.24 14.34
C LYS A 109 28.67 -4.56 12.97
N PRO A 110 28.40 -3.24 12.93
CA PRO A 110 28.47 -2.47 11.69
C PRO A 110 29.73 -2.71 10.87
N GLY A 111 29.59 -2.74 9.55
CA GLY A 111 30.71 -2.92 8.62
C GLY A 111 31.36 -4.32 8.59
N THR A 112 30.90 -5.27 9.40
CA THR A 112 31.46 -6.63 9.42
C THR A 112 30.91 -7.52 8.31
N PHE A 113 31.61 -8.62 8.02
CA PHE A 113 31.08 -9.67 7.14
C PHE A 113 29.76 -10.24 7.65
N PHE A 114 29.60 -10.39 8.98
CA PHE A 114 28.34 -10.86 9.56
C PHE A 114 27.18 -9.89 9.32
N ALA A 115 27.41 -8.59 9.34
CA ALA A 115 26.39 -7.60 8.99
C ALA A 115 25.97 -7.76 7.51
N ARG A 116 26.95 -7.92 6.61
CA ARG A 116 26.69 -8.18 5.18
C ARG A 116 25.91 -9.47 4.98
N ASP A 117 26.26 -10.53 5.68
CA ASP A 117 25.58 -11.83 5.61
C ASP A 117 24.13 -11.72 6.10
N ASN A 118 23.88 -11.06 7.24
CA ASN A 118 22.53 -10.79 7.73
C ASN A 118 21.68 -10.04 6.69
N VAL A 119 22.19 -8.94 6.15
CA VAL A 119 21.47 -8.15 5.13
C VAL A 119 21.20 -9.00 3.87
N SER A 120 22.16 -9.82 3.46
CA SER A 120 22.03 -10.71 2.30
C SER A 120 20.98 -11.80 2.53
N ASN A 121 20.91 -12.36 3.75
CA ASN A 121 19.88 -13.33 4.15
C ASN A 121 18.48 -12.70 4.11
N PHE A 122 18.34 -11.45 4.59
CA PHE A 122 17.09 -10.70 4.49
C PHE A 122 16.66 -10.44 3.04
N ILE A 123 17.58 -9.98 2.17
CA ILE A 123 17.28 -9.73 0.75
C ILE A 123 16.86 -11.04 0.06
N ASN A 124 17.57 -12.14 0.35
CA ASN A 124 17.24 -13.45 -0.18
C ASN A 124 15.85 -13.92 0.28
N TRP A 125 15.47 -13.63 1.52
CA TRP A 125 14.11 -13.89 2.00
C TRP A 125 13.07 -13.02 1.29
N CYS A 126 13.31 -11.73 1.11
CA CYS A 126 12.41 -10.84 0.36
C CYS A 126 12.13 -11.36 -1.06
N ARG A 127 13.17 -11.78 -1.76
CA ARG A 127 13.09 -12.39 -3.10
C ARG A 127 12.28 -13.68 -3.11
N ASN A 128 12.64 -14.62 -2.26
CA ASN A 128 12.14 -15.99 -2.37
C ASN A 128 10.82 -16.21 -1.63
N ALA A 129 10.62 -15.52 -0.51
CA ALA A 129 9.48 -15.69 0.38
C ALA A 129 8.36 -14.71 0.07
N LEU A 130 8.66 -13.42 0.04
CA LEU A 130 7.66 -12.39 -0.26
C LEU A 130 7.44 -12.16 -1.76
N LYS A 131 8.30 -12.71 -2.63
CA LYS A 131 8.25 -12.52 -4.09
C LYS A 131 8.29 -11.03 -4.46
N ILE A 132 9.18 -10.29 -3.79
CA ILE A 132 9.49 -8.91 -4.15
C ILE A 132 10.27 -8.92 -5.46
N ILE A 133 9.84 -8.10 -6.42
CA ILE A 133 10.45 -8.02 -7.75
C ILE A 133 11.87 -7.45 -7.68
N GLU A 134 12.76 -7.92 -8.56
CA GLU A 134 14.20 -7.59 -8.49
C GLU A 134 14.48 -6.08 -8.53
N CYS A 135 13.69 -5.28 -9.24
CA CYS A 135 13.89 -3.84 -9.33
C CYS A 135 13.55 -3.07 -8.03
N LEU A 136 12.89 -3.72 -7.07
CA LEU A 136 12.63 -3.17 -5.74
C LEU A 136 13.60 -3.70 -4.68
N LEU A 137 14.39 -4.72 -5.00
CA LEU A 137 15.41 -5.24 -4.08
C LEU A 137 16.63 -4.34 -4.09
N PHE A 138 17.26 -4.19 -2.93
CA PHE A 138 18.54 -3.50 -2.77
C PHE A 138 19.67 -4.53 -2.61
N GLU A 139 20.91 -4.06 -2.73
CA GLU A 139 22.11 -4.85 -2.45
C GLU A 139 22.63 -4.58 -1.03
N SER A 140 23.38 -5.51 -0.45
CA SER A 140 23.93 -5.32 0.90
C SER A 140 24.79 -4.06 1.04
N ASP A 141 25.50 -3.66 -0.01
CA ASP A 141 26.28 -2.42 -0.05
C ASP A 141 25.42 -1.14 -0.06
N ASP A 142 24.20 -1.19 -0.59
CA ASP A 142 23.30 -0.03 -0.61
C ASP A 142 23.01 0.47 0.80
N LEU A 143 22.86 -0.47 1.73
CA LEU A 143 22.66 -0.19 3.15
C LEU A 143 23.98 0.00 3.89
N ILE A 144 24.90 -0.98 3.82
CA ILE A 144 26.10 -1.01 4.68
C ILE A 144 27.09 0.10 4.32
N MET A 145 27.27 0.35 3.02
CA MET A 145 28.19 1.36 2.52
C MET A 145 27.48 2.65 2.12
N ARG A 146 26.18 2.78 2.44
CA ARG A 146 25.32 3.92 2.09
C ARG A 146 25.32 4.26 0.60
N LYS A 147 25.46 3.26 -0.28
CA LYS A 147 25.51 3.52 -1.73
C LYS A 147 24.18 4.00 -2.29
N ASN A 148 23.05 3.52 -1.75
CA ASN A 148 21.73 3.81 -2.31
C ASN A 148 20.60 3.67 -1.28
N GLU A 149 20.33 4.73 -0.54
CA GLU A 149 19.25 4.77 0.46
C GLU A 149 17.87 4.54 -0.16
N LYS A 150 17.66 5.02 -1.39
CA LYS A 150 16.39 4.90 -2.09
C LYS A 150 15.97 3.45 -2.28
N HIS A 151 16.89 2.58 -2.69
CA HIS A 151 16.58 1.16 -2.90
C HIS A 151 16.18 0.47 -1.59
N VAL A 152 16.85 0.80 -0.48
CA VAL A 152 16.50 0.26 0.85
C VAL A 152 15.09 0.66 1.24
N ILE A 153 14.74 1.95 1.10
CA ILE A 153 13.42 2.50 1.45
C ILE A 153 12.31 1.84 0.60
N LEU A 154 12.52 1.74 -0.72
CA LEU A 154 11.53 1.14 -1.62
C LEU A 154 11.30 -0.34 -1.33
N CYS A 155 12.36 -1.08 -1.02
CA CYS A 155 12.26 -2.49 -0.63
C CYS A 155 11.42 -2.65 0.65
N LEU A 156 11.70 -1.84 1.68
CA LEU A 156 11.01 -1.92 2.97
C LEU A 156 9.53 -1.54 2.89
N LEU A 157 9.16 -0.57 2.04
CA LEU A 157 7.76 -0.28 1.76
C LEU A 157 7.05 -1.46 1.12
N GLU A 158 7.70 -2.14 0.19
CA GLU A 158 7.13 -3.34 -0.42
C GLU A 158 6.99 -4.49 0.61
N VAL A 159 7.97 -4.68 1.50
CA VAL A 159 7.85 -5.62 2.63
C VAL A 159 6.64 -5.28 3.49
N ALA A 160 6.44 -3.99 3.79
CA ALA A 160 5.29 -3.54 4.59
C ALA A 160 3.95 -3.79 3.87
N ARG A 161 3.85 -3.53 2.56
CA ARG A 161 2.66 -3.85 1.75
C ARG A 161 2.32 -5.34 1.83
N ARG A 162 3.33 -6.21 1.69
CA ARG A 162 3.14 -7.67 1.78
C ARG A 162 2.75 -8.10 3.19
N GLY A 163 3.41 -7.59 4.23
CA GLY A 163 3.11 -7.90 5.62
C GLY A 163 1.70 -7.47 6.04
N ALA A 164 1.23 -6.32 5.54
CA ALA A 164 -0.10 -5.79 5.84
C ALA A 164 -1.24 -6.71 5.34
N LYS A 165 -1.01 -7.55 4.32
CA LYS A 165 -1.97 -8.57 3.86
C LYS A 165 -2.21 -9.68 4.90
N PHE A 166 -1.32 -9.83 5.88
CA PHE A 166 -1.45 -10.80 6.98
C PHE A 166 -1.89 -10.14 8.30
N GLY A 167 -2.21 -8.84 8.26
CA GLY A 167 -2.64 -8.08 9.43
C GLY A 167 -1.50 -7.49 10.27
N MET A 168 -0.28 -7.38 9.73
CA MET A 168 0.74 -6.55 10.37
C MET A 168 0.36 -5.07 10.29
N LEU A 169 0.79 -4.29 11.28
CA LEU A 169 0.80 -2.83 11.19
C LEU A 169 1.57 -2.40 9.93
N ALA A 170 1.05 -1.41 9.21
CA ALA A 170 1.69 -0.84 8.03
C ALA A 170 2.07 0.63 8.30
N PRO A 171 3.10 1.17 7.62
CA PRO A 171 3.41 2.59 7.66
C PRO A 171 2.26 3.41 7.02
N MET A 172 2.14 4.69 7.39
CA MET A 172 0.98 5.52 7.02
C MET A 172 0.82 5.62 5.51
N LEU A 173 1.92 5.72 4.76
CA LEU A 173 1.90 5.78 3.30
C LEU A 173 1.18 4.57 2.70
N VAL A 174 1.49 3.36 3.18
CA VAL A 174 0.85 2.12 2.72
C VAL A 174 -0.61 2.04 3.15
N GLN A 175 -0.96 2.57 4.33
CA GLN A 175 -2.36 2.65 4.77
C GLN A 175 -3.18 3.56 3.86
N MET A 176 -2.62 4.73 3.51
CA MET A 176 -3.25 5.68 2.58
C MET A 176 -3.39 5.10 1.18
N GLU A 177 -2.36 4.43 0.64
CA GLU A 177 -2.45 3.70 -0.64
C GLU A 177 -3.64 2.74 -0.66
N ARG A 178 -3.78 1.89 0.38
CA ARG A 178 -4.90 0.94 0.50
C ARG A 178 -6.25 1.62 0.70
N GLN A 179 -6.28 2.79 1.33
CA GLN A 179 -7.52 3.56 1.46
C GLN A 179 -7.97 4.09 0.10
N ILE A 180 -7.05 4.68 -0.66
CA ILE A 180 -7.30 5.19 -2.00
C ILE A 180 -7.78 4.06 -2.92
N ASP A 181 -7.12 2.91 -2.91
CA ASP A 181 -7.52 1.75 -3.72
C ASP A 181 -8.94 1.27 -3.39
N ARG A 182 -9.33 1.28 -2.11
CA ARG A 182 -10.69 0.92 -1.68
C ARG A 182 -11.74 1.94 -2.14
N GLU A 183 -11.43 3.23 -2.03
CA GLU A 183 -12.32 4.31 -2.50
C GLU A 183 -12.53 4.20 -4.02
N ILE A 184 -11.46 4.00 -4.79
CA ILE A 184 -11.53 3.81 -6.25
C ILE A 184 -12.35 2.56 -6.60
N ALA A 185 -12.12 1.43 -5.92
CA ALA A 185 -12.88 0.21 -6.16
C ALA A 185 -14.37 0.36 -5.82
N ALA A 186 -14.71 1.10 -4.76
CA ALA A 186 -16.09 1.40 -4.39
C ALA A 186 -16.78 2.29 -5.43
N ASP A 187 -16.09 3.32 -5.93
CA ASP A 187 -16.62 4.20 -6.99
C ASP A 187 -16.83 3.44 -8.31
N GLN A 188 -15.93 2.54 -8.68
CA GLN A 188 -16.11 1.68 -9.86
C GLN A 188 -17.32 0.75 -9.71
N LYS A 189 -17.53 0.14 -8.54
CA LYS A 189 -18.72 -0.69 -8.26
C LYS A 189 -20.00 0.14 -8.35
N LYS A 190 -20.01 1.34 -7.79
CA LYS A 190 -21.15 2.26 -7.86
C LYS A 190 -21.44 2.69 -9.31
N ASN A 191 -20.42 3.05 -10.07
CA ASN A 191 -20.59 3.42 -11.48
C ASN A 191 -21.02 2.22 -12.35
N GLY A 192 -20.51 1.02 -12.08
CA GLY A 192 -20.94 -0.22 -12.74
C GLY A 192 -22.39 -0.63 -12.43
N LEU A 193 -22.88 -0.34 -11.21
CA LEU A 193 -24.29 -0.48 -10.85
C LEU A 193 -25.18 0.52 -11.62
N ILE A 194 -24.74 1.76 -11.82
CA ILE A 194 -25.49 2.76 -12.61
C ILE A 194 -25.62 2.38 -14.09
N TYR A 195 -24.63 1.70 -14.68
CA TYR A 195 -24.76 1.17 -16.06
C TYR A 195 -25.79 0.03 -16.17
N ASN A 196 -25.99 -0.74 -15.10
CA ASN A 196 -26.97 -1.84 -15.08
C ASN A 196 -28.38 -1.39 -14.69
N GLU A 197 -28.55 -0.29 -13.95
CA GLU A 197 -29.89 0.25 -13.62
C GLU A 197 -30.64 0.85 -14.82
N ASN A 198 -29.97 1.13 -15.94
CA ASN A 198 -30.62 1.59 -17.18
C ASN A 198 -31.18 0.43 -18.04
N THR A 199 -30.98 -0.83 -17.64
CA THR A 199 -31.56 -2.00 -18.33
C THR A 199 -32.26 -2.91 -17.31
N GLU A 200 -33.58 -2.75 -17.24
CA GLU A 200 -34.59 -3.62 -16.63
C GLU A 200 -35.05 -3.32 -15.18
N ASN A 201 -36.37 -3.12 -15.08
CA ASN A 201 -37.17 -3.01 -13.88
C ASN A 201 -37.12 -4.29 -13.01
N GLN A 202 -37.28 -4.09 -11.70
CA GLN A 202 -37.70 -5.05 -10.65
C GLN A 202 -36.68 -6.13 -10.23
N THR A 203 -36.04 -5.92 -9.08
CA THR A 203 -36.46 -6.53 -7.80
C THR A 203 -35.64 -5.95 -6.65
N LYS A 204 -36.32 -5.22 -5.78
CA LYS A 204 -35.79 -4.74 -4.51
C LYS A 204 -35.72 -5.93 -3.56
N PHE A 205 -34.52 -6.35 -3.18
CA PHE A 205 -34.30 -7.25 -2.05
C PHE A 205 -33.30 -6.58 -1.10
N ASP A 206 -33.84 -5.91 -0.09
CA ASP A 206 -33.10 -5.35 1.02
C ASP A 206 -32.54 -6.51 1.85
N GLY A 207 -31.27 -6.84 1.64
CA GLY A 207 -30.50 -7.80 2.42
C GLY A 207 -29.39 -7.07 3.18
N ASP A 208 -29.74 -6.48 4.32
CA ASP A 208 -28.79 -6.04 5.34
C ASP A 208 -27.98 -7.26 5.81
N SER A 209 -26.78 -7.42 5.26
CA SER A 209 -25.79 -8.36 5.74
C SER A 209 -24.48 -7.60 5.83
N ASP A 210 -24.25 -7.06 7.03
CA ASP A 210 -22.96 -6.68 7.57
C ASP A 210 -21.99 -7.88 7.49
N SER A 211 -21.45 -8.12 6.30
CA SER A 211 -20.31 -8.98 6.09
C SER A 211 -19.13 -8.07 5.78
N GLU A 212 -18.21 -7.96 6.74
CA GLU A 212 -16.86 -7.45 6.53
C GLU A 212 -16.33 -7.97 5.19
N LEU A 213 -16.34 -7.11 4.17
CA LEU A 213 -15.89 -7.43 2.82
C LEU A 213 -14.36 -7.55 2.87
N GLU A 214 -13.89 -8.72 3.25
CA GLU A 214 -12.49 -9.10 3.17
C GLU A 214 -12.06 -9.20 1.70
N ASP A 215 -11.30 -8.20 1.25
CA ASP A 215 -10.28 -8.23 0.20
C ASP A 215 -10.51 -9.30 -0.91
N GLU A 216 -11.60 -9.20 -1.66
CA GLU A 216 -11.57 -9.69 -3.05
C GLU A 216 -10.66 -8.73 -3.82
N GLU A 217 -9.45 -9.20 -4.13
CA GLU A 217 -8.47 -8.53 -4.98
C GLU A 217 -9.10 -8.28 -6.35
N THR A 218 -9.79 -7.14 -6.49
CA THR A 218 -10.22 -6.63 -7.77
C THR A 218 -8.97 -6.38 -8.58
N VAL A 219 -8.79 -7.15 -9.66
CA VAL A 219 -7.71 -6.96 -10.62
C VAL A 219 -7.85 -5.55 -11.19
N LEU A 220 -7.10 -4.60 -10.64
CA LEU A 220 -6.90 -3.30 -11.26
C LEU A 220 -6.17 -3.57 -12.57
N MET A 221 -6.92 -3.59 -13.67
CA MET A 221 -6.35 -3.52 -15.02
C MET A 221 -5.61 -2.19 -15.13
N TYR A 222 -4.33 -2.18 -14.75
CA TYR A 222 -3.42 -1.09 -15.07
C TYR A 222 -3.16 -1.12 -16.58
N GLY A 223 -4.10 -0.53 -17.32
CA GLY A 223 -3.94 -0.12 -18.69
C GLY A 223 -4.40 1.34 -18.82
N PRO A 224 -3.90 2.10 -19.80
CA PRO A 224 -4.48 3.40 -20.12
C PRO A 224 -5.97 3.21 -20.38
N VAL A 225 -6.81 3.88 -19.58
CA VAL A 225 -8.26 3.90 -19.78
C VAL A 225 -8.49 4.37 -21.23
N PRO A 226 -9.23 3.63 -22.07
CA PRO A 226 -9.57 4.15 -23.39
C PRO A 226 -10.29 5.48 -23.18
N GLN A 227 -9.64 6.58 -23.56
CA GLN A 227 -10.30 7.87 -23.60
C GLN A 227 -11.51 7.70 -24.50
N ILE A 228 -12.70 7.99 -23.99
CA ILE A 228 -13.87 8.18 -24.81
C ILE A 228 -13.56 9.42 -25.65
N VAL A 229 -13.03 9.22 -26.85
CA VAL A 229 -12.97 10.26 -27.85
C VAL A 229 -14.40 10.44 -28.32
N THR A 230 -15.19 11.24 -27.59
CA THR A 230 -16.41 11.79 -28.16
C THR A 230 -15.93 12.72 -29.27
N ASN A 231 -15.85 12.19 -30.49
CA ASN A 231 -15.43 12.92 -31.68
C ASN A 231 -16.48 13.94 -32.14
N ASP A 232 -17.26 14.49 -31.22
CA ASP A 232 -18.27 15.52 -31.44
C ASP A 232 -17.75 16.87 -30.97
N LEU A 233 -16.70 17.33 -31.64
CA LEU A 233 -16.22 18.72 -31.59
C LEU A 233 -17.31 19.75 -31.97
N LYS A 234 -18.45 19.31 -32.49
CA LYS A 234 -19.59 20.18 -32.83
C LYS A 234 -20.34 20.73 -31.62
N CYS A 235 -20.27 20.09 -30.46
CA CYS A 235 -21.05 20.53 -29.29
C CYS A 235 -20.40 21.71 -28.52
N LEU A 236 -19.07 21.88 -28.64
CA LEU A 236 -18.34 22.97 -27.99
C LEU A 236 -18.53 24.32 -28.68
N ASP A 237 -18.58 24.34 -30.02
CA ASP A 237 -18.72 25.58 -30.80
C ASP A 237 -20.15 26.16 -30.70
N ASP A 238 -21.16 25.29 -30.57
CA ASP A 238 -22.55 25.71 -30.34
C ASP A 238 -22.75 26.25 -28.92
N MET A 239 -22.15 25.63 -27.90
CA MET A 239 -22.31 26.06 -26.50
C MET A 239 -21.64 27.43 -26.22
N VAL A 240 -20.54 27.74 -26.91
CA VAL A 240 -19.86 29.04 -26.80
C VAL A 240 -20.64 30.15 -27.50
N ARG A 241 -21.37 29.85 -28.59
CA ARG A 241 -22.21 30.83 -29.30
C ARG A 241 -23.41 31.32 -28.51
N TYR A 242 -24.04 30.47 -27.69
CA TYR A 242 -25.18 30.88 -26.86
C TYR A 242 -24.81 31.69 -25.61
N SER A 243 -23.52 31.77 -25.26
CA SER A 243 -23.03 32.53 -24.10
C SER A 243 -22.79 34.02 -24.39
N TRP A 244 -22.80 34.43 -25.66
CA TRP A 244 -22.38 35.77 -26.10
C TRP A 244 -23.40 36.49 -27.01
N GLU A 245 -24.70 36.46 -26.69
CA GLU A 245 -25.64 37.46 -27.21
C GLU A 245 -26.01 38.49 -26.13
N PRO A 246 -25.69 39.79 -26.30
CA PRO A 246 -26.17 40.83 -25.41
C PRO A 246 -27.68 41.09 -25.62
N PRO A 247 -28.44 41.43 -24.55
CA PRO A 247 -29.90 41.56 -24.63
C PRO A 247 -30.34 42.71 -25.55
N LYS A 248 -31.17 42.39 -26.56
CA LYS A 248 -31.79 43.37 -27.45
C LYS A 248 -32.80 44.22 -26.69
N LYS A 249 -32.57 45.53 -26.63
CA LYS A 249 -33.53 46.52 -26.11
C LYS A 249 -34.80 46.51 -26.97
N ILE A 250 -35.93 46.19 -26.35
CA ILE A 250 -37.26 46.32 -26.94
C ILE A 250 -37.63 47.81 -26.94
N PHE A 251 -37.77 48.43 -28.11
CA PHE A 251 -38.40 49.74 -28.26
C PHE A 251 -39.81 49.53 -28.83
N ASN A 252 -40.81 49.84 -28.00
CA ASN A 252 -42.23 49.89 -28.38
C ASN A 252 -42.49 51.07 -29.32
N LYS A 253 -43.32 50.83 -30.34
CA LYS A 253 -44.17 51.85 -30.97
C LYS A 253 -45.61 51.33 -30.95
#